data_AF-A0A2V6PVG6-F1
#
_entry.id   AF-A0A2V6PVG6-F1
#
_cell.length_a   1.000
_cell.length_b   1.000
_cell.length_c   1.000
_cell.angle_alpha   90.00
_cell.angle_beta   90.00
_cell.angle_gamma   90.00
#
_symmetry.space_group_name_H-M   'P 1'
#
loop_
_entity.id
_entity.type
_entity.pdbx_description
1 polymer ?
#
loop_
_entity_poly.entity_id
_entity_poly.type
_entity_poly.pdbx_seq_one_letter_code
_entity_poly.pdbx_strand_id
1 'polypeptide(L)'
;MSSSTFDGNLARGGDGGAGGAGSAGGAGSGSFGGAITNSSAFLTLSHCHFTNNEVRGGNGGPGGAAGDGGLGNFGLGGAVAATALLATGAPPTTGIDHSSFVDNHAFGGAGGAGGSGANGGAGERGDGGGVVNLFGTITVTESSVRQNAANGGPGGAPGSGGGTVAGDGGLARSGGFGNERGGTATVSRTLIADNEATGGLGAPGGNGGDALGGGAFNGRPSGLPPS
;
A
#
# COMPACT_ATOMS: atom_id res chain seq x y z
N MET A 1 -16.39 -5.02 17.05
CA MET A 1 -17.48 -4.94 16.05
C MET A 1 -17.86 -6.35 15.68
N SER A 2 -19.14 -6.63 15.53
CA SER A 2 -19.64 -7.96 15.20
C SER A 2 -20.73 -7.89 14.15
N SER A 3 -20.84 -8.91 13.28
CA SER A 3 -21.95 -9.05 12.32
C SER A 3 -22.19 -7.81 11.45
N SER A 4 -21.10 -7.18 11.01
CA SER A 4 -21.12 -5.93 10.24
C SER A 4 -20.57 -6.15 8.84
N THR A 5 -21.06 -5.35 7.89
CA THR A 5 -20.56 -5.36 6.50
C THR A 5 -19.90 -4.03 6.19
N PHE A 6 -18.70 -4.09 5.61
CA PHE A 6 -17.93 -2.98 5.09
C PHE A 6 -17.76 -3.24 3.58
N ASP A 7 -18.60 -2.58 2.78
CA ASP A 7 -18.60 -2.74 1.34
C ASP A 7 -18.25 -1.42 0.65
N GLY A 8 -17.31 -1.46 -0.29
CA GLY A 8 -17.02 -0.31 -1.17
C GLY A 8 -16.42 0.91 -0.48
N ASN A 9 -15.75 0.75 0.67
CA ASN A 9 -15.11 1.88 1.35
C ASN A 9 -13.79 2.25 0.66
N LEU A 10 -13.51 3.55 0.55
CA LEU A 10 -12.33 4.07 -0.14
C LEU A 10 -11.53 5.01 0.76
N ALA A 11 -10.25 4.69 0.96
CA ALA A 11 -9.27 5.61 1.52
C ALA A 11 -8.27 6.05 0.44
N ARG A 12 -8.08 7.36 0.27
CA ARG A 12 -7.20 7.92 -0.77
C ARG A 12 -6.25 8.98 -0.21
N GLY A 13 -4.97 8.82 -0.50
CA GLY A 13 -3.95 9.83 -0.23
C GLY A 13 -4.05 11.01 -1.20
N GLY A 14 -3.73 12.21 -0.71
CA GLY A 14 -3.66 13.40 -1.56
C GLY A 14 -2.49 13.33 -2.54
N ASP A 15 -2.72 13.77 -3.78
CA ASP A 15 -1.68 13.88 -4.79
C ASP A 15 -0.71 15.02 -4.48
N GLY A 16 0.54 14.88 -4.93
CA GLY A 16 1.54 15.92 -4.84
C GLY A 16 1.27 17.09 -5.79
N GLY A 17 1.60 18.31 -5.36
CA GLY A 17 1.48 19.51 -6.19
C GLY A 17 2.52 19.54 -7.32
N ALA A 18 2.21 20.24 -8.40
CA ALA A 18 3.19 20.48 -9.47
C ALA A 18 4.38 21.33 -8.98
N GLY A 19 5.57 20.99 -9.42
CA GLY A 19 6.78 21.77 -9.18
C GLY A 19 6.79 23.08 -9.98
N GLY A 20 7.33 24.14 -9.38
CA GLY A 20 7.71 25.35 -10.12
C GLY A 20 8.98 25.14 -10.97
N ALA A 21 9.38 26.13 -11.76
CA ALA A 21 10.63 26.06 -12.52
C ALA A 21 11.83 25.75 -11.60
N GLY A 22 12.65 24.77 -12.00
CA GLY A 22 13.77 24.24 -11.23
C GLY A 22 13.39 23.42 -10.00
N SER A 23 12.10 23.16 -9.77
CA SER A 23 11.61 22.48 -8.57
C SER A 23 10.94 21.15 -8.92
N ALA A 24 11.19 20.14 -8.09
CA ALA A 24 10.54 18.85 -8.20
C ALA A 24 9.03 18.96 -7.92
N GLY A 25 8.27 17.99 -8.43
CA GLY A 25 6.89 17.79 -8.03
C GLY A 25 6.80 17.35 -6.57
N GLY A 26 5.72 17.73 -5.90
CA GLY A 26 5.43 17.27 -4.55
C GLY A 26 5.25 15.75 -4.51
N ALA A 27 5.62 15.12 -3.40
CA ALA A 27 5.27 13.72 -3.19
C ALA A 27 3.76 13.57 -2.92
N GLY A 28 3.20 12.43 -3.31
CA GLY A 28 1.87 12.04 -2.85
C GLY A 28 1.84 11.77 -1.34
N SER A 29 0.65 11.62 -0.77
CA SER A 29 0.45 11.24 0.64
C SER A 29 0.08 9.76 0.77
N GLY A 30 0.51 9.12 1.85
CA GLY A 30 0.15 7.74 2.14
C GLY A 30 -1.32 7.58 2.55
N SER A 31 -1.86 6.38 2.36
CA SER A 31 -3.20 6.01 2.82
C SER A 31 -3.21 4.63 3.47
N PHE A 32 -4.13 4.42 4.41
CA PHE A 32 -4.23 3.22 5.23
C PHE A 32 -5.69 2.78 5.35
N GLY A 33 -5.94 1.47 5.29
CA GLY A 33 -7.19 0.85 5.68
C GLY A 33 -8.40 1.39 4.92
N GLY A 34 -8.69 0.83 3.75
CA GLY A 34 -9.82 1.29 2.93
C GLY A 34 -11.16 1.27 3.68
N ALA A 35 -11.37 0.28 4.57
CA ALA A 35 -12.49 0.26 5.49
C ALA A 35 -12.11 0.72 6.91
N ILE A 36 -11.08 0.11 7.50
CA ILE A 36 -10.70 0.35 8.90
C ILE A 36 -9.19 0.50 9.02
N THR A 37 -8.76 1.58 9.68
CA THR A 37 -7.41 1.69 10.22
C THR A 37 -7.47 1.53 11.74
N ASN A 38 -6.82 0.49 12.28
CA ASN A 38 -6.57 0.33 13.71
C ASN A 38 -5.23 0.96 14.07
N SER A 39 -5.25 2.20 14.60
CA SER A 39 -4.04 2.95 14.96
C SER A 39 -3.80 2.99 16.45
N SER A 40 -2.76 2.31 16.92
CA SER A 40 -2.38 2.26 18.35
C SER A 40 -3.54 1.96 19.30
N ALA A 41 -4.43 1.07 18.88
CA ALA A 41 -5.67 0.73 19.59
C ALA A 41 -5.96 -0.77 19.59
N PHE A 42 -7.01 -1.15 20.32
CA PHE A 42 -7.55 -2.51 20.37
C PHE A 42 -8.76 -2.62 19.44
N LEU A 43 -8.73 -3.58 18.53
CA LEU A 43 -9.83 -3.85 17.62
C LEU A 43 -10.16 -5.35 17.63
N THR A 44 -11.44 -5.67 17.82
CA THR A 44 -11.97 -7.03 17.64
C THR A 44 -13.03 -7.00 16.55
N LEU A 45 -12.89 -7.86 15.54
CA LEU A 45 -13.80 -8.06 14.42
C LEU A 45 -14.30 -9.50 14.45
N SER A 46 -15.60 -9.71 14.61
CA SER A 46 -16.20 -11.04 14.63
C SER A 46 -17.35 -11.14 13.63
N HIS A 47 -17.42 -12.18 12.81
CA HIS A 47 -18.51 -12.36 11.85
C HIS A 47 -18.71 -11.15 10.91
N CYS A 48 -17.62 -10.46 10.54
CA CYS A 48 -17.69 -9.29 9.68
C CYS A 48 -17.38 -9.65 8.22
N HIS A 49 -17.95 -8.89 7.30
CA HIS A 49 -17.70 -9.03 5.86
C HIS A 49 -17.07 -7.75 5.31
N PHE A 50 -15.93 -7.88 4.65
CA PHE A 50 -15.21 -6.81 3.99
C PHE A 50 -15.13 -7.12 2.49
N THR A 51 -15.87 -6.35 1.70
CA THR A 51 -15.96 -6.53 0.26
C THR A 51 -15.62 -5.24 -0.47
N ASN A 52 -14.92 -5.32 -1.60
CA ASN A 52 -14.73 -4.18 -2.51
C ASN A 52 -14.09 -2.93 -1.87
N ASN A 53 -13.39 -3.07 -0.74
CA ASN A 53 -12.75 -1.93 -0.09
C ASN A 53 -11.42 -1.63 -0.76
N GLU A 54 -11.12 -0.34 -0.92
CA GLU A 54 -9.94 0.13 -1.64
C GLU A 54 -9.13 1.11 -0.77
N VAL A 55 -7.81 0.91 -0.76
CA VAL A 55 -6.86 1.93 -0.32
C VAL A 55 -5.98 2.35 -1.49
N ARG A 56 -5.77 3.65 -1.67
CA ARG A 56 -4.92 4.20 -2.72
C ARG A 56 -3.97 5.25 -2.18
N GLY A 57 -2.67 5.05 -2.38
CA GLY A 57 -1.67 6.08 -2.15
C GLY A 57 -1.80 7.24 -3.12
N GLY A 58 -1.43 8.44 -2.68
CA GLY A 58 -1.42 9.64 -3.53
C GLY A 58 -0.33 9.56 -4.60
N ASN A 59 -0.61 10.11 -5.77
CA ASN A 59 0.36 10.19 -6.85
C ASN A 59 1.37 11.32 -6.59
N GLY A 60 2.57 11.20 -7.16
CA GLY A 60 3.52 12.29 -7.23
C GLY A 60 3.08 13.37 -8.21
N GLY A 61 3.34 14.62 -7.85
CA GLY A 61 3.12 15.77 -8.74
C GLY A 61 4.14 15.80 -9.88
N PRO A 62 3.81 16.42 -11.03
CA PRO A 62 4.79 16.62 -12.09
C PRO A 62 5.87 17.61 -11.65
N GLY A 63 7.11 17.38 -12.09
CA GLY A 63 8.20 18.34 -11.93
C GLY A 63 8.05 19.56 -12.83
N GLY A 64 8.54 20.72 -12.37
CA GLY A 64 8.68 21.88 -13.24
C GLY A 64 9.89 21.73 -14.18
N ALA A 65 10.14 22.70 -15.06
CA ALA A 65 11.32 22.64 -15.94
C ALA A 65 12.61 22.40 -15.14
N ALA A 66 13.44 21.44 -15.54
CA ALA A 66 14.62 20.96 -14.80
C ALA A 66 14.33 20.41 -13.38
N GLY A 67 13.08 20.06 -13.07
CA GLY A 67 12.67 19.45 -11.81
C GLY A 67 12.13 18.04 -12.00
N ASP A 68 12.51 17.14 -11.11
CA ASP A 68 12.08 15.74 -11.15
C ASP A 68 10.58 15.59 -10.83
N GLY A 69 9.99 14.50 -11.32
CA GLY A 69 8.66 14.09 -10.90
C GLY A 69 8.65 13.73 -9.42
N GLY A 70 7.58 14.11 -8.73
CA GLY A 70 7.36 13.73 -7.34
C GLY A 70 7.19 12.21 -7.20
N LEU A 71 7.52 11.67 -6.05
CA LEU A 71 7.26 10.26 -5.75
C LEU A 71 5.76 10.03 -5.53
N GLY A 72 5.27 8.87 -5.95
CA GLY A 72 4.01 8.34 -5.41
C GLY A 72 4.12 8.11 -3.91
N ASN A 73 3.05 7.61 -3.30
CA ASN A 73 3.10 7.15 -1.91
C ASN A 73 2.32 5.86 -1.71
N PHE A 74 2.44 5.25 -0.54
CA PHE A 74 1.89 3.92 -0.29
C PHE A 74 0.37 3.91 -0.07
N GLY A 75 -0.27 2.82 -0.50
CA GLY A 75 -1.63 2.43 -0.10
C GLY A 75 -1.59 1.09 0.62
N LEU A 76 -1.93 1.06 1.91
CA LEU A 76 -1.70 -0.11 2.77
C LEU A 76 -2.99 -0.59 3.44
N GLY A 77 -3.38 -1.86 3.23
CA GLY A 77 -4.58 -2.45 3.80
C GLY A 77 -5.84 -2.07 3.03
N GLY A 78 -6.22 -2.81 1.98
CA GLY A 78 -7.42 -2.51 1.20
C GLY A 78 -8.70 -2.59 2.02
N ALA A 79 -8.83 -3.56 2.93
CA ALA A 79 -9.86 -3.52 3.97
C ALA A 79 -9.34 -2.97 5.30
N VAL A 80 -8.38 -3.68 5.92
CA VAL A 80 -7.94 -3.39 7.29
C VAL A 80 -6.44 -3.13 7.35
N ALA A 81 -6.06 -2.03 7.98
CA ALA A 81 -4.67 -1.75 8.32
C ALA A 81 -4.50 -1.63 9.84
N ALA A 82 -3.64 -2.47 10.43
CA ALA A 82 -3.17 -2.31 11.80
C ALA A 82 -1.81 -1.59 11.79
N THR A 83 -1.77 -0.39 12.40
CA THR A 83 -0.60 0.49 12.36
C THR A 83 -0.47 1.30 13.67
N ALA A 84 0.57 2.14 13.77
CA ALA A 84 0.77 3.07 14.85
C ALA A 84 0.81 4.51 14.32
N LEU A 85 0.10 5.44 14.97
CA LEU A 85 0.05 6.84 14.52
C LEU A 85 1.37 7.59 14.79
N LEU A 86 2.19 7.11 15.73
CA LEU A 86 3.45 7.73 16.18
C LEU A 86 4.40 6.67 16.76
N ALA A 87 5.71 6.95 16.78
CA ALA A 87 6.74 6.10 17.38
C ALA A 87 6.58 5.85 18.90
N THR A 88 5.71 6.61 19.58
CA THR A 88 5.45 6.53 21.02
C THR A 88 4.09 5.91 21.37
N GLY A 89 3.29 5.51 20.38
CA GLY A 89 2.01 4.84 20.62
C GLY A 89 2.20 3.37 21.01
N ALA A 90 1.31 2.85 21.88
CA ALA A 90 1.27 1.41 22.12
C ALA A 90 1.03 0.67 20.78
N PRO A 91 1.73 -0.45 20.51
CA PRO A 91 1.46 -1.24 19.31
C PRO A 91 -0.01 -1.69 19.29
N PRO A 92 -0.70 -1.64 18.13
CA PRO A 92 -2.09 -2.04 18.06
C PRO A 92 -2.25 -3.54 18.34
N THR A 93 -3.41 -3.92 18.87
CA THR A 93 -3.81 -5.33 18.99
C THR A 93 -5.09 -5.55 18.21
N THR A 94 -5.07 -6.49 17.27
CA THR A 94 -6.20 -6.76 16.37
C THR A 94 -6.59 -8.24 16.45
N GLY A 95 -7.85 -8.52 16.79
CA GLY A 95 -8.45 -9.85 16.73
C GLY A 95 -9.47 -9.92 15.60
N ILE A 96 -9.36 -10.93 14.75
CA ILE A 96 -10.28 -11.20 13.63
C ILE A 96 -10.75 -12.65 13.73
N ASP A 97 -12.04 -12.85 13.92
CA ASP A 97 -12.66 -14.18 13.94
C ASP A 97 -13.88 -14.27 13.01
N HIS A 98 -14.11 -15.44 12.43
CA HIS A 98 -15.28 -15.74 11.58
C HIS A 98 -15.58 -14.70 10.49
N SER A 99 -14.56 -14.00 10.01
CA SER A 99 -14.74 -12.85 9.11
C SER A 99 -14.29 -13.18 7.69
N SER A 100 -14.82 -12.46 6.70
CA SER A 100 -14.45 -12.64 5.29
C SER A 100 -13.92 -11.35 4.68
N PHE A 101 -12.84 -11.46 3.92
CA PHE A 101 -12.22 -10.39 3.14
C PHE A 101 -12.18 -10.84 1.68
N VAL A 102 -13.01 -10.22 0.84
CA VAL A 102 -13.17 -10.59 -0.57
C VAL A 102 -13.05 -9.36 -1.46
N ASP A 103 -12.31 -9.46 -2.56
CA ASP A 103 -12.19 -8.41 -3.57
C ASP A 103 -11.78 -7.04 -2.98
N ASN A 104 -10.88 -7.02 -2.00
CA ASN A 104 -10.33 -5.77 -1.47
C ASN A 104 -8.98 -5.44 -2.13
N HIS A 105 -8.72 -4.15 -2.34
CA HIS A 105 -7.63 -3.68 -3.20
C HIS A 105 -6.73 -2.67 -2.50
N ALA A 106 -5.41 -2.85 -2.64
CA ALA A 106 -4.41 -1.89 -2.21
C ALA A 106 -3.59 -1.40 -3.40
N PHE A 107 -3.60 -0.09 -3.66
CA PHE A 107 -2.86 0.54 -4.75
C PHE A 107 -1.81 1.51 -4.22
N GLY A 108 -0.58 1.32 -4.67
CA GLY A 108 0.45 2.35 -4.57
C GLY A 108 0.16 3.54 -5.49
N GLY A 109 0.61 4.71 -5.07
CA GLY A 109 0.55 5.94 -5.86
C GLY A 109 1.55 5.91 -7.02
N ALA A 110 1.15 6.47 -8.15
CA ALA A 110 2.02 6.63 -9.30
C ALA A 110 3.10 7.68 -9.05
N GLY A 111 4.26 7.52 -9.69
CA GLY A 111 5.26 8.57 -9.78
C GLY A 111 4.84 9.71 -10.72
N GLY A 112 5.22 10.93 -10.37
CA GLY A 112 4.99 12.11 -11.20
C GLY A 112 5.90 12.14 -12.42
N ALA A 113 5.48 12.81 -13.49
CA ALA A 113 6.33 13.01 -14.66
C ALA A 113 7.47 13.99 -14.36
N GLY A 114 8.66 13.74 -14.93
CA GLY A 114 9.76 14.70 -14.91
C GLY A 114 9.50 15.91 -15.80
N GLY A 115 9.94 17.09 -15.38
CA GLY A 115 9.99 18.25 -16.26
C GLY A 115 11.16 18.17 -17.24
N SER A 116 11.25 19.12 -18.18
CA SER A 116 12.33 19.12 -19.19
C SER A 116 13.73 18.99 -18.56
N GLY A 117 14.53 18.03 -19.02
CA GLY A 117 15.87 17.74 -18.50
C GLY A 117 15.91 17.02 -17.15
N ALA A 118 14.78 16.52 -16.65
CA ALA A 118 14.67 15.89 -15.34
C ALA A 118 14.03 14.49 -15.38
N ASN A 119 14.12 13.76 -14.27
CA ASN A 119 13.71 12.37 -14.16
C ASN A 119 12.23 12.23 -13.81
N GLY A 120 11.65 11.09 -14.17
CA GLY A 120 10.34 10.68 -13.64
C GLY A 120 10.44 10.27 -12.18
N GLY A 121 9.39 10.53 -11.40
CA GLY A 121 9.28 10.05 -10.03
C GLY A 121 8.97 8.55 -10.00
N ALA A 122 9.38 7.85 -8.94
CA ALA A 122 9.04 6.44 -8.76
C ALA A 122 7.57 6.27 -8.31
N GLY A 123 6.95 5.17 -8.75
CA GLY A 123 5.74 4.67 -8.15
C GLY A 123 6.02 4.05 -6.78
N GLU A 124 4.99 3.94 -5.94
CA GLU A 124 5.15 3.47 -4.57
C GLU A 124 4.29 2.24 -4.26
N ARG A 125 4.41 1.73 -3.03
CA ARG A 125 3.88 0.41 -2.69
C ARG A 125 2.36 0.32 -2.53
N GLY A 126 1.78 -0.77 -3.02
CA GLY A 126 0.48 -1.27 -2.60
C GLY A 126 0.67 -2.53 -1.77
N ASP A 127 0.33 -2.52 -0.48
CA ASP A 127 0.52 -3.70 0.39
C ASP A 127 -0.79 -4.11 1.09
N GLY A 128 -1.07 -5.41 1.17
CA GLY A 128 -2.17 -5.97 1.96
C GLY A 128 -3.54 -5.67 1.38
N GLY A 129 -3.87 -6.20 0.20
CA GLY A 129 -5.19 -5.98 -0.43
C GLY A 129 -6.35 -6.29 0.52
N GLY A 130 -6.29 -7.40 1.24
CA GLY A 130 -7.23 -7.70 2.33
C GLY A 130 -6.84 -6.99 3.62
N VAL A 131 -5.82 -7.54 4.29
CA VAL A 131 -5.40 -7.10 5.62
C VAL A 131 -3.90 -6.89 5.66
N VAL A 132 -3.47 -5.80 6.30
CA VAL A 132 -2.06 -5.59 6.64
C VAL A 132 -1.87 -5.32 8.13
N ASN A 133 -0.88 -5.98 8.72
CA ASN A 133 -0.37 -5.71 10.05
C ASN A 133 1.03 -5.13 9.93
N LEU A 134 1.15 -3.81 10.10
CA LEU A 134 2.44 -3.11 10.02
C LEU A 134 3.16 -3.09 11.36
N PHE A 135 2.44 -3.06 12.48
CA PHE A 135 3.01 -3.04 13.82
C PHE A 135 2.07 -3.76 14.78
N GLY A 136 2.58 -4.19 15.94
CA GLY A 136 1.74 -4.80 16.97
C GLY A 136 1.33 -6.23 16.64
N THR A 137 0.27 -6.71 17.31
CA THR A 137 -0.14 -8.11 17.23
C THR A 137 -1.47 -8.25 16.53
N ILE A 138 -1.54 -9.17 15.56
CA ILE A 138 -2.79 -9.58 14.93
C ILE A 138 -3.03 -11.07 15.11
N THR A 139 -4.26 -11.44 15.45
CA THR A 139 -4.72 -12.84 15.47
C THR A 139 -5.88 -12.99 14.52
N VAL A 140 -5.77 -13.91 13.56
CA VAL A 140 -6.81 -14.21 12.57
C VAL A 140 -7.19 -15.69 12.70
N THR A 141 -8.46 -15.95 13.00
CA THR A 141 -8.98 -17.30 13.23
C THR A 141 -10.28 -17.52 12.46
N GLU A 142 -10.50 -18.75 11.96
CA GLU A 142 -11.79 -19.17 11.40
C GLU A 142 -12.33 -18.24 10.29
N SER A 143 -11.42 -17.61 9.54
CA SER A 143 -11.75 -16.55 8.59
C SER A 143 -11.45 -16.95 7.15
N SER A 144 -11.82 -16.08 6.21
CA SER A 144 -11.53 -16.26 4.78
C SER A 144 -10.95 -14.97 4.19
N VAL A 145 -9.80 -15.06 3.52
CA VAL A 145 -9.14 -13.97 2.80
C VAL A 145 -8.96 -14.41 1.35
N ARG A 146 -9.82 -13.92 0.46
CA ARG A 146 -9.90 -14.40 -0.93
C ARG A 146 -9.97 -13.27 -1.94
N GLN A 147 -9.41 -13.46 -3.13
CA GLN A 147 -9.59 -12.54 -4.26
C GLN A 147 -9.17 -11.09 -3.99
N ASN A 148 -8.32 -10.87 -2.99
CA ASN A 148 -7.82 -9.54 -2.69
C ASN A 148 -6.56 -9.26 -3.52
N ALA A 149 -6.34 -8.01 -3.89
CA ALA A 149 -5.24 -7.61 -4.76
C ALA A 149 -4.39 -6.50 -4.14
N ALA A 150 -3.08 -6.61 -4.32
CA ALA A 150 -2.11 -5.58 -3.99
C ALA A 150 -1.33 -5.19 -5.25
N ASN A 151 -1.29 -3.89 -5.55
CA ASN A 151 -0.75 -3.36 -6.80
C ASN A 151 0.23 -2.22 -6.52
N GLY A 152 1.46 -2.36 -7.00
CA GLY A 152 2.44 -1.28 -6.97
C GLY A 152 2.04 -0.14 -7.91
N GLY A 153 2.36 1.09 -7.53
CA GLY A 153 2.13 2.27 -8.35
C GLY A 153 3.05 2.29 -9.57
N PRO A 154 2.60 2.78 -10.74
CA PRO A 154 3.47 2.88 -11.90
C PRO A 154 4.50 4.01 -11.72
N GLY A 155 5.66 3.87 -12.36
CA GLY A 155 6.66 4.92 -12.45
C GLY A 155 6.25 6.08 -13.36
N GLY A 156 6.76 7.26 -13.07
CA GLY A 156 6.52 8.48 -13.83
C GLY A 156 7.35 8.57 -15.10
N ALA A 157 6.82 9.19 -16.15
CA ALA A 157 7.54 9.39 -17.39
C ALA A 157 8.80 10.27 -17.19
N PRO A 158 9.91 10.00 -17.90
CA PRO A 158 11.07 10.88 -17.91
C PRO A 158 10.72 12.22 -18.57
N GLY A 159 11.41 13.27 -18.17
CA GLY A 159 11.34 14.56 -18.83
C GLY A 159 12.02 14.56 -20.20
N SER A 160 11.65 15.53 -21.04
CA SER A 160 12.28 15.72 -22.35
C SER A 160 13.73 16.18 -22.23
N GLY A 161 14.69 15.52 -22.89
CA GLY A 161 16.10 15.89 -22.87
C GLY A 161 17.00 14.66 -22.84
N GLY A 162 18.26 14.79 -23.23
CA GLY A 162 19.20 13.67 -23.19
C GLY A 162 19.57 13.31 -21.75
N GLY A 163 19.63 12.02 -21.43
CA GLY A 163 20.12 11.51 -20.15
C GLY A 163 19.13 11.49 -18.99
N THR A 164 17.84 11.78 -19.23
CA THR A 164 16.79 11.63 -18.22
C THR A 164 16.42 10.17 -18.03
N VAL A 165 16.06 9.81 -16.80
CA VAL A 165 15.67 8.46 -16.39
C VAL A 165 14.18 8.42 -16.05
N ALA A 166 13.53 7.34 -16.46
CA ALA A 166 12.14 7.08 -16.14
C ALA A 166 11.99 6.63 -14.69
N GLY A 167 10.82 6.88 -14.11
CA GLY A 167 10.47 6.35 -12.80
C GLY A 167 10.34 4.83 -12.81
N ASP A 168 10.83 4.19 -11.75
CA ASP A 168 10.61 2.78 -11.47
C ASP A 168 9.18 2.54 -10.97
N GLY A 169 8.67 1.33 -11.20
CA GLY A 169 7.41 0.87 -10.63
C GLY A 169 7.54 0.53 -9.14
N GLY A 170 6.48 0.78 -8.38
CA GLY A 170 6.40 0.48 -6.96
C GLY A 170 6.24 -1.00 -6.66
N LEU A 171 6.58 -1.43 -5.45
CA LEU A 171 6.43 -2.85 -5.05
C LEU A 171 4.97 -3.19 -4.75
N ALA A 172 4.64 -4.47 -4.77
CA ALA A 172 3.42 -5.00 -4.18
C ALA A 172 3.71 -6.14 -3.22
N ARG A 173 3.04 -6.14 -2.06
CA ARG A 173 3.14 -7.23 -1.09
C ARG A 173 1.78 -7.68 -0.61
N SER A 174 1.60 -8.99 -0.45
CA SER A 174 0.38 -9.56 0.13
C SER A 174 -0.90 -9.04 -0.52
N GLY A 175 -1.38 -9.70 -1.56
CA GLY A 175 -2.76 -9.51 -2.02
C GLY A 175 -3.75 -9.79 -0.89
N GLY A 176 -3.53 -10.89 -0.16
CA GLY A 176 -4.39 -11.30 0.95
C GLY A 176 -4.01 -10.69 2.30
N PHE A 177 -3.00 -11.28 2.96
CA PHE A 177 -2.61 -10.95 4.33
C PHE A 177 -1.12 -10.58 4.46
N GLY A 178 -0.83 -9.37 4.90
CA GLY A 178 0.53 -8.88 5.13
C GLY A 178 0.85 -8.79 6.62
N ASN A 179 2.01 -9.30 7.03
CA ASN A 179 2.62 -9.02 8.32
C ASN A 179 4.02 -8.42 8.10
N GLU A 180 4.18 -7.16 8.50
CA GLU A 180 5.34 -6.35 8.16
C GLU A 180 5.90 -5.56 9.35
N ARG A 181 7.08 -4.96 9.13
CA ARG A 181 7.80 -4.00 10.02
C ARG A 181 7.87 -4.42 11.49
N GLY A 182 8.03 -5.71 11.75
CA GLY A 182 8.15 -6.28 13.09
C GLY A 182 6.81 -6.55 13.79
N GLY A 183 5.69 -6.51 13.08
CA GLY A 183 4.42 -7.02 13.56
C GLY A 183 4.48 -8.52 13.86
N THR A 184 3.63 -8.97 14.78
CA THR A 184 3.45 -10.40 15.11
C THR A 184 2.08 -10.85 14.64
N ALA A 185 2.02 -11.94 13.88
CA ALA A 185 0.78 -12.50 13.38
C ALA A 185 0.60 -13.96 13.82
N THR A 186 -0.60 -14.29 14.31
CA THR A 186 -1.08 -15.66 14.43
C THR A 186 -2.24 -15.86 13.47
N VAL A 187 -2.09 -16.76 12.50
CA VAL A 187 -3.17 -17.11 11.56
C VAL A 187 -3.46 -18.59 11.71
N SER A 188 -4.71 -18.95 12.02
CA SER A 188 -5.11 -20.36 12.14
C SER A 188 -6.53 -20.59 11.65
N ARG A 189 -6.82 -21.81 11.16
CA ARG A 189 -8.14 -22.20 10.63
C ARG A 189 -8.73 -21.18 9.63
N THR A 190 -7.86 -20.54 8.84
CA THR A 190 -8.23 -19.44 7.96
C THR A 190 -7.89 -19.84 6.52
N LEU A 191 -8.83 -19.64 5.60
CA LEU A 191 -8.61 -19.86 4.18
C LEU A 191 -7.95 -18.62 3.56
N ILE A 192 -6.80 -18.77 2.93
CA ILE A 192 -6.14 -17.73 2.14
C ILE A 192 -5.96 -18.27 0.72
N ALA A 193 -6.69 -17.72 -0.25
CA ALA A 193 -6.71 -18.27 -1.61
C ALA A 193 -7.05 -17.20 -2.65
N ASP A 194 -6.60 -17.39 -3.88
CA ASP A 194 -6.95 -16.54 -5.03
C ASP A 194 -6.60 -15.05 -4.84
N ASN A 195 -5.64 -14.73 -3.97
CA ASN A 195 -5.17 -13.37 -3.77
C ASN A 195 -3.96 -13.09 -4.68
N GLU A 196 -3.85 -11.86 -5.17
CA GLU A 196 -2.84 -11.47 -6.17
C GLU A 196 -1.99 -10.30 -5.66
N ALA A 197 -0.68 -10.36 -5.91
CA ALA A 197 0.21 -9.22 -5.74
C ALA A 197 0.89 -8.95 -7.08
N THR A 198 0.88 -7.70 -7.54
CA THR A 198 1.41 -7.28 -8.84
C THR A 198 2.21 -6.01 -8.68
N GLY A 199 3.51 -6.09 -8.96
CA GLY A 199 4.39 -4.93 -8.92
C GLY A 199 4.00 -3.87 -9.96
N GLY A 200 4.37 -2.64 -9.69
CA GLY A 200 4.10 -1.50 -10.56
C GLY A 200 4.90 -1.58 -11.86
N LEU A 201 4.34 -1.03 -12.93
CA LEU A 201 5.07 -0.90 -14.18
C LEU A 201 6.07 0.26 -14.06
N GLY A 202 7.31 0.05 -14.50
CA GLY A 202 8.21 1.16 -14.78
C GLY A 202 7.72 1.97 -15.98
N ALA A 203 7.99 3.28 -15.99
CA ALA A 203 7.85 4.06 -17.22
C ALA A 203 8.90 3.60 -18.26
N PRO A 204 8.79 3.98 -19.56
CA PRO A 204 9.74 3.53 -20.58
C PRO A 204 11.21 3.80 -20.21
N GLY A 205 11.99 2.74 -20.01
CA GLY A 205 13.39 2.82 -19.55
C GLY A 205 13.58 2.72 -18.02
N GLY A 206 12.49 2.64 -17.26
CA GLY A 206 12.47 2.37 -15.82
C GLY A 206 12.19 0.90 -15.53
N ASN A 207 12.56 0.45 -14.34
CA ASN A 207 12.36 -0.92 -13.88
C ASN A 207 10.91 -1.15 -13.44
N GLY A 208 10.41 -2.37 -13.60
CA GLY A 208 9.19 -2.79 -12.92
C GLY A 208 9.42 -2.97 -11.42
N GLY A 209 8.35 -2.96 -10.64
CA GLY A 209 8.39 -3.28 -9.21
C GLY A 209 8.25 -4.76 -8.93
N ASP A 210 8.77 -5.21 -7.79
CA ASP A 210 8.61 -6.60 -7.35
C ASP A 210 7.21 -6.88 -6.79
N ALA A 211 6.77 -8.13 -6.95
CA ALA A 211 5.58 -8.67 -6.30
C ALA A 211 5.96 -9.78 -5.31
N LEU A 212 5.55 -9.64 -4.05
CA LEU A 212 5.90 -10.58 -2.98
C LEU A 212 4.66 -11.15 -2.29
N GLY A 213 4.47 -12.47 -2.42
CA GLY A 213 3.51 -13.25 -1.64
C GLY A 213 2.04 -12.89 -1.92
N GLY A 214 1.46 -13.33 -3.05
CA GLY A 214 0.05 -13.05 -3.40
C GLY A 214 -0.95 -13.41 -2.30
N GLY A 215 -0.83 -14.61 -1.71
CA GLY A 215 -1.64 -15.02 -0.56
C GLY A 215 -1.27 -14.31 0.74
N ALA A 216 -0.04 -14.52 1.18
CA ALA A 216 0.46 -13.91 2.41
C ALA A 216 1.94 -13.52 2.28
N PHE A 217 2.31 -12.44 2.97
CA PHE A 217 3.68 -11.99 3.10
C PHE A 217 4.01 -11.79 4.57
N ASN A 218 5.16 -12.31 5.01
CA ASN A 218 5.70 -12.10 6.35
C ASN A 218 7.15 -11.66 6.23
N GLY A 219 7.45 -10.40 6.52
CA GLY A 219 8.80 -9.90 6.32
C GLY A 219 9.01 -8.45 6.76
N ARG A 220 10.29 -8.04 6.79
CA ARG A 220 10.83 -6.80 7.39
C ARG A 220 10.89 -6.81 8.93
N PRO A 221 12.09 -7.01 9.49
CA PRO A 221 12.38 -6.58 10.86
C PRO A 221 12.27 -5.05 10.95
N SER A 222 11.71 -4.54 12.04
CA SER A 222 11.81 -3.11 12.37
C SER A 222 13.28 -2.66 12.41
N GLY A 223 13.67 -1.65 11.64
CA GLY A 223 14.95 -0.95 11.81
C GLY A 223 16.09 -1.24 10.83
N LEU A 224 15.85 -1.88 9.68
CA LEU A 224 16.85 -1.97 8.60
C LEU A 224 16.40 -1.17 7.35
N PRO A 225 17.30 -0.39 6.72
CA PRO A 225 16.98 0.34 5.50
C PRO A 225 16.66 -0.63 4.34
N PRO A 226 15.90 -0.19 3.33
CA PRO A 226 15.66 -1.00 2.13
C PRO A 226 16.99 -1.27 1.42
N SER A 227 17.27 -2.54 1.13
CA SER A 227 18.26 -2.93 0.12
C SER A 227 17.68 -2.76 -1.26
#